data_AF-A0A2V8ZSV9-F1
#
_entry.id   AF-A0A2V8ZSV9-F1
#
_cell.length_a   1.000
_cell.length_b   1.000
_cell.length_c   1.000
_cell.angle_alpha   90.00
_cell.angle_beta   90.00
_cell.angle_gamma   90.00
#
_symmetry.space_group_name_H-M   'P 1'
#
loop_
_entity.id
_entity.type
_entity.pdbx_description
1 polymer ?
#
loop_
_entity_poly.entity_id
_entity_poly.type
_entity_poly.pdbx_seq_one_letter_code
_entity_poly.pdbx_strand_id
1 'polypeptide(L)'
;MTEWHDEIANIYEQQNRLAEAFAERQQTVRLNGDTQLAASLEQVYQHSGYKGYLAAKIRSQERASEPGSQDRGSKPGSVDNMYLAHLYTMLGDQAHALHYLEQAYDERNPWLLNVQVDPVMGSLRSSAGFRDLIRRIGLPH
;
A
#
# COMPACT_ATOMS: atom_id res chain seq x y z
N MET A 1 14.40 -8.14 3.98
CA MET A 1 14.59 -7.65 5.36
C MET A 1 13.57 -6.57 5.73
N THR A 2 13.07 -5.78 4.77
CA THR A 2 12.00 -4.79 4.97
C THR A 2 10.59 -5.38 5.09
N GLU A 3 10.32 -6.50 4.42
CA GLU A 3 9.01 -7.19 4.43
C GLU A 3 8.53 -7.56 5.85
N TRP A 4 9.45 -7.88 6.76
CA TRP A 4 9.13 -8.15 8.18
C TRP A 4 8.57 -6.92 8.90
N HIS A 5 9.09 -5.72 8.61
CA HIS A 5 8.62 -4.48 9.23
C HIS A 5 7.23 -4.08 8.73
N ASP A 6 6.93 -4.32 7.45
CA ASP A 6 5.59 -4.05 6.91
C ASP A 6 4.53 -5.00 7.48
N GLU A 7 4.86 -6.28 7.69
CA GLU A 7 3.94 -7.23 8.33
C GLU A 7 3.66 -6.90 9.80
N ILE A 8 4.69 -6.54 10.58
CA ILE A 8 4.48 -6.08 11.97
C ILE A 8 3.62 -4.81 11.98
N ALA A 9 3.87 -3.87 11.07
CA ALA A 9 3.05 -2.67 10.97
C ALA A 9 1.58 -3.00 10.70
N ASN A 10 1.29 -3.93 9.80
CA ASN A 10 -0.08 -4.39 9.53
C ASN A 10 -0.74 -4.93 10.82
N ILE A 11 -0.04 -5.74 11.61
CA ILE A 11 -0.55 -6.27 12.89
C ILE A 11 -0.88 -5.13 13.86
N TYR A 12 0.01 -4.14 13.98
CA TYR A 12 -0.25 -2.99 14.85
C TYR A 12 -1.43 -2.15 14.36
N GLU A 13 -1.61 -1.98 13.05
CA GLU A 13 -2.79 -1.29 12.50
C GLU A 13 -4.09 -2.00 12.85
N GLN A 14 -4.14 -3.33 12.74
CA GLN A 14 -5.32 -4.10 13.13
C GLN A 14 -5.66 -3.94 14.62
N GLN A 15 -4.66 -3.69 15.45
CA GLN A 15 -4.81 -3.40 16.87
C GLN A 15 -5.11 -1.92 17.17
N ASN A 16 -5.26 -1.08 16.14
CA ASN A 16 -5.38 0.38 16.25
C ASN A 16 -4.18 1.06 16.95
N ARG A 17 -3.02 0.40 16.93
CA ARG A 17 -1.75 0.85 17.52
C ARG A 17 -0.93 1.60 16.48
N LEU A 18 -1.45 2.77 16.09
CA LEU A 18 -0.98 3.51 14.92
C LEU A 18 0.42 4.14 15.10
N ALA A 19 0.86 4.37 16.34
CA ALA A 19 2.20 4.87 16.62
C ALA A 19 3.26 3.80 16.38
N GLU A 20 3.02 2.58 16.86
CA GLU A 20 3.89 1.44 16.61
C GLU A 20 3.89 1.04 15.14
N ALA A 21 2.72 1.05 14.48
CA ALA A 21 2.63 0.82 13.04
C ALA A 21 3.47 1.83 12.24
N PHE A 22 3.39 3.13 12.58
CA PHE A 22 4.23 4.15 11.96
C PHE A 22 5.73 3.88 12.17
N ALA A 23 6.14 3.55 13.39
CA ALA A 23 7.54 3.31 13.71
C ALA A 23 8.15 2.18 12.87
N GLU A 24 7.43 1.07 12.71
CA GLU A 24 7.87 -0.06 11.90
C GLU A 24 7.95 0.29 10.41
N ARG A 25 6.91 0.95 9.85
CA ARG A 25 6.95 1.39 8.45
C ARG A 25 8.06 2.41 8.20
N GLN A 26 8.39 3.24 9.18
CA GLN A 26 9.47 4.20 9.06
C GLN A 26 10.83 3.51 8.97
N GLN A 27 11.01 2.36 9.62
CA GLN A 27 12.22 1.54 9.43
C GLN A 27 12.32 1.06 7.98
N THR A 28 11.23 0.61 7.36
CA THR A 28 11.24 0.21 5.94
C THR A 28 11.75 1.33 5.03
N VAL A 29 11.25 2.57 5.19
CA VAL A 29 11.67 3.71 4.36
C VAL A 29 13.15 4.04 4.58
N ARG A 30 13.61 4.01 5.83
CA ARG A 30 15.03 4.26 6.18
C ARG A 30 15.95 3.17 5.64
N LEU A 31 15.56 1.89 5.73
CA LEU A 31 16.32 0.75 5.24
C LEU A 31 16.42 0.72 3.71
N ASN A 32 15.45 1.30 2.99
CA ASN A 32 15.51 1.51 1.55
C ASN A 32 16.46 2.64 1.14
N GLY A 33 17.10 3.33 2.10
CA GLY A 33 18.09 4.38 1.86
C GLY A 33 17.52 5.78 1.67
N ASP A 34 16.20 5.93 1.61
CA ASP A 34 15.54 7.23 1.40
C ASP A 34 15.31 7.98 2.73
N THR A 35 16.42 8.46 3.27
CA THR A 35 16.43 9.19 4.56
C THR A 35 15.66 10.51 4.48
N GLN A 36 15.65 11.16 3.31
CA GLN A 36 14.94 12.42 3.11
C GLN A 36 13.42 12.21 3.08
N LEU A 37 12.94 11.20 2.36
CA LEU A 37 11.53 10.82 2.39
C LEU A 37 11.12 10.41 3.80
N ALA A 38 11.92 9.60 4.50
CA ALA A 38 11.63 9.19 5.88
C ALA A 38 11.43 10.38 6.83
N ALA A 39 12.28 11.41 6.74
CA ALA A 39 12.15 12.63 7.54
C ALA A 39 10.91 13.44 7.16
N SER A 40 10.61 13.58 5.86
CA SER A 40 9.41 14.29 5.40
C SER A 40 8.11 13.61 5.85
N LEU A 41 8.06 12.27 5.80
CA LEU A 41 6.92 11.48 6.24
C LEU A 41 6.73 11.56 7.76
N GLU A 42 7.83 11.67 8.52
CA GLU A 42 7.78 11.92 9.96
C GLU A 42 7.11 13.24 10.29
N GLN A 43 7.52 14.32 9.62
CA GLN A 43 6.91 15.64 9.81
C GLN A 43 5.41 15.62 9.51
N VAL A 44 5.00 14.95 8.43
CA VAL A 44 3.58 14.82 8.10
C VAL A 44 2.83 14.02 9.17
N TYR A 45 3.42 12.93 9.68
CA TYR A 45 2.82 12.16 10.77
C TYR A 45 2.60 13.01 12.02
N GLN A 46 3.61 13.81 12.42
CA GLN A 46 3.50 14.69 13.59
C GLN A 46 2.39 15.74 13.45
N HIS A 47 2.15 16.24 12.23
CA HIS A 47 1.14 17.29 12.00
C HIS A 47 -0.26 16.77 11.68
N SER A 48 -0.38 15.61 11.04
CA SER A 48 -1.64 15.13 10.46
C SER A 48 -1.98 13.68 10.84
N GLY A 49 -1.20 13.10 11.75
CA GLY A 49 -1.37 11.73 12.23
C GLY A 49 -1.19 10.68 11.14
N TYR A 50 -1.66 9.47 11.44
CA TYR A 50 -1.46 8.31 10.59
C TYR A 50 -2.11 8.42 9.21
N LYS A 51 -3.32 9.00 9.13
CA LYS A 51 -4.02 9.22 7.86
C LYS A 51 -3.26 10.21 6.97
N GLY A 52 -2.72 11.29 7.55
CA GLY A 52 -1.88 12.23 6.82
C GLY A 52 -0.61 11.58 6.29
N TYR A 53 0.02 10.74 7.11
CA TYR A 53 1.18 9.94 6.71
C TYR A 53 0.87 9.01 5.52
N LEU A 54 -0.22 8.24 5.57
CA LEU A 54 -0.64 7.38 4.46
C LEU A 54 -0.89 8.19 3.18
N ALA A 55 -1.58 9.33 3.29
CA ALA A 55 -1.83 10.21 2.14
C ALA A 55 -0.54 10.78 1.55
N ALA A 56 0.47 11.12 2.36
CA ALA A 56 1.77 11.56 1.87
C ALA A 56 2.54 10.43 1.19
N LYS A 57 2.48 9.21 1.75
CA LYS A 57 3.11 8.02 1.18
C LYS A 57 2.51 7.66 -0.18
N ILE A 58 1.18 7.73 -0.31
CA ILE A 58 0.46 7.57 -1.59
C ILE A 58 0.97 8.57 -2.62
N ARG A 59 0.97 9.87 -2.30
CA ARG A 59 1.45 10.92 -3.23
C ARG A 59 2.90 10.70 -3.67
N SER A 60 3.75 10.25 -2.75
CA SER A 60 5.14 9.90 -3.08
C SER A 60 5.20 8.74 -4.07
N GLN A 61 4.41 7.71 -3.84
CA GLN A 61 4.37 6.51 -4.68
C GLN A 61 3.78 6.80 -6.06
N GLU A 62 2.68 7.56 -6.14
CA GLU A 62 2.08 7.95 -7.43
C GLU A 62 3.06 8.73 -8.30
N ARG A 63 3.79 9.69 -7.70
CA ARG A 63 4.84 10.46 -8.39
C ARG A 63 6.00 9.58 -8.87
N ALA A 64 6.39 8.59 -8.08
CA ALA A 64 7.44 7.65 -8.48
C ALA A 64 7.00 6.80 -9.69
N SER A 65 5.71 6.47 -9.78
CA SER A 65 5.11 5.71 -10.89
C SER A 65 4.87 6.52 -12.18
N GLU A 66 5.01 7.86 -12.16
CA GLU A 66 4.78 8.70 -13.35
C GLU A 66 5.83 8.44 -14.46
N PRO A 67 5.41 8.36 -15.74
CA PRO A 67 6.34 8.19 -16.86
C PRO A 67 7.38 9.32 -16.92
N GLY A 68 8.66 8.96 -16.79
CA GLY A 68 9.78 9.92 -16.84
C GLY A 68 10.33 10.34 -15.48
N SER A 69 9.84 9.76 -14.37
CA SER A 69 10.49 9.88 -13.07
C SER A 69 11.92 9.30 -13.12
N GLN A 70 12.87 10.02 -12.53
CA GLN A 70 14.29 9.66 -12.49
C GLN A 70 14.56 8.46 -11.54
N ASP A 71 13.58 8.13 -10.70
CA ASP A 71 13.69 7.19 -9.59
C ASP A 71 13.45 5.74 -10.02
N ARG A 72 14.35 5.24 -10.88
CA ARG A 72 14.37 3.84 -11.35
C ARG A 72 15.09 2.90 -10.38
N GLY A 73 15.01 3.16 -9.07
CA GLY A 73 15.49 2.22 -8.05
C GLY A 73 14.68 0.91 -8.03
N SER A 74 13.45 0.95 -8.53
CA SER A 74 12.59 -0.21 -8.75
C SER A 74 12.53 -0.53 -10.25
N LYS A 75 12.72 -1.80 -10.60
CA LYS A 75 12.68 -2.28 -12.00
C LYS A 75 11.41 -1.80 -12.73
N PRO A 76 11.46 -1.57 -14.06
CA PRO A 76 10.27 -1.22 -14.84
C PRO A 76 9.22 -2.32 -14.67
N GLY A 77 8.09 -1.99 -14.03
CA GLY A 77 6.95 -2.90 -13.85
C GLY A 77 6.95 -3.78 -12.60
N SER A 78 7.59 -3.39 -11.49
CA SER A 78 7.65 -4.29 -10.30
C SER A 78 7.48 -3.66 -8.92
N VAL A 79 6.99 -2.41 -8.79
CA VAL A 79 6.35 -1.93 -7.54
C VAL A 79 5.35 -0.81 -7.84
N ASP A 80 4.05 -0.92 -7.59
CA ASP A 80 3.14 -2.07 -7.53
C ASP A 80 1.74 -1.43 -7.44
N ASN A 81 0.91 -1.49 -8.48
CA ASN A 81 -0.50 -1.05 -8.34
C ASN A 81 -1.15 -1.76 -7.13
N MET A 82 -0.69 -2.96 -6.83
CA MET A 82 -1.00 -3.68 -5.60
C MET A 82 -0.62 -2.92 -4.31
N TYR A 83 0.52 -2.24 -4.27
CA TYR A 83 0.97 -1.46 -3.13
C TYR A 83 0.15 -0.19 -2.93
N LEU A 84 -0.16 0.51 -4.04
CA LEU A 84 -1.09 1.64 -3.98
C LEU A 84 -2.48 1.18 -3.51
N ALA A 85 -2.97 0.05 -4.01
CA ALA A 85 -4.20 -0.55 -3.53
C ALA A 85 -4.18 -0.80 -2.00
N HIS A 86 -3.09 -1.36 -1.45
CA HIS A 86 -2.91 -1.50 -0.01
C HIS A 86 -2.99 -0.18 0.73
N LEU A 87 -2.22 0.83 0.30
CA LEU A 87 -2.19 2.14 0.96
C LEU A 87 -3.56 2.82 0.97
N TYR A 88 -4.28 2.78 -0.16
CA TYR A 88 -5.63 3.33 -0.25
C TYR A 88 -6.64 2.55 0.60
N THR A 89 -6.51 1.23 0.67
CA THR A 89 -7.34 0.40 1.54
C THR A 89 -7.15 0.78 3.01
N MET A 90 -5.90 0.96 3.45
CA MET A 90 -5.58 1.41 4.81
C MET A 90 -6.06 2.84 5.08
N LEU A 91 -6.03 3.71 4.07
CA LEU A 91 -6.57 5.07 4.17
C LEU A 91 -8.11 5.09 4.28
N GLY A 92 -8.76 3.98 3.90
CA GLY A 92 -10.22 3.83 3.88
C GLY A 92 -10.87 4.31 2.58
N ASP A 93 -10.07 4.59 1.54
CA ASP A 93 -10.56 5.02 0.23
C ASP A 93 -10.74 3.80 -0.68
N GLN A 94 -11.93 3.22 -0.61
CA GLN A 94 -12.25 1.99 -1.35
C GLN A 94 -12.28 2.19 -2.86
N ALA A 95 -12.61 3.39 -3.33
CA ALA A 95 -12.73 3.67 -4.76
C ALA A 95 -11.35 3.62 -5.43
N HIS A 96 -10.37 4.33 -4.86
CA HIS A 96 -9.01 4.29 -5.37
C HIS A 96 -8.35 2.93 -5.13
N ALA A 97 -8.63 2.27 -4.00
CA ALA A 97 -8.13 0.92 -3.77
C ALA A 97 -8.57 -0.07 -4.87
N LEU A 98 -9.86 -0.05 -5.24
CA LEU A 98 -10.39 -0.88 -6.32
C LEU A 98 -9.80 -0.49 -7.68
N HIS A 99 -9.65 0.81 -7.95
CA HIS A 99 -9.02 1.29 -9.19
C HIS A 99 -7.63 0.67 -9.40
N TYR A 100 -6.78 0.76 -8.38
CA TYR A 100 -5.42 0.22 -8.45
C TYR A 100 -5.41 -1.32 -8.46
N LEU A 101 -6.38 -2.00 -7.84
CA LEU A 101 -6.51 -3.46 -7.97
C LEU A 101 -6.85 -3.92 -9.39
N GLU A 102 -7.72 -3.20 -10.10
CA GLU A 102 -8.03 -3.47 -11.51
C GLU A 102 -6.79 -3.25 -12.39
N GLN A 103 -6.01 -2.20 -12.15
CA GLN A 103 -4.75 -2.00 -12.87
C GLN A 103 -3.74 -3.12 -12.59
N ALA A 104 -3.61 -3.56 -11.33
CA ALA A 104 -2.79 -4.72 -10.99
C ALA A 104 -3.27 -6.01 -11.69
N TYR A 105 -4.57 -6.13 -11.97
CA TYR A 105 -5.14 -7.25 -12.70
C TYR A 105 -4.75 -7.23 -14.17
N ASP A 106 -4.84 -6.07 -14.80
CA ASP A 106 -4.42 -5.88 -16.19
C ASP A 106 -2.91 -6.17 -16.36
N GLU A 107 -2.11 -5.84 -15.36
CA GLU A 107 -0.67 -6.14 -15.28
C GLU A 107 -0.35 -7.61 -14.94
N ARG A 108 -1.37 -8.42 -14.62
CA ARG A 108 -1.21 -9.82 -14.18
C ARG A 108 -0.29 -9.95 -12.97
N ASN A 109 -0.42 -9.03 -12.03
CA ASN A 109 0.40 -9.00 -10.82
C ASN A 109 0.20 -10.27 -9.99
N PRO A 110 1.26 -11.04 -9.66
CA PRO A 110 1.14 -12.30 -8.93
C PRO A 110 0.61 -12.15 -7.50
N TRP A 111 0.76 -10.98 -6.88
CA TRP A 111 0.25 -10.73 -5.53
C TRP A 111 -1.28 -10.73 -5.45
N LEU A 112 -1.97 -10.59 -6.58
CA LEU A 112 -3.43 -10.69 -6.63
C LEU A 112 -3.96 -12.05 -6.14
N LEU A 113 -3.14 -13.09 -6.17
CA LEU A 113 -3.54 -14.41 -5.67
C LEU A 113 -3.75 -14.43 -4.13
N ASN A 114 -3.18 -13.47 -3.41
CA ASN A 114 -3.23 -13.40 -1.95
C ASN A 114 -4.29 -12.42 -1.41
N VAL A 115 -4.96 -11.64 -2.25
CA VAL A 115 -5.84 -10.53 -1.81
C VAL A 115 -7.02 -10.98 -0.96
N GLN A 116 -7.46 -12.24 -1.11
CA GLN A 116 -8.56 -12.79 -0.34
C GLN A 116 -8.19 -13.18 1.09
N VAL A 117 -6.92 -13.50 1.31
CA VAL A 117 -6.41 -13.84 2.65
C VAL A 117 -5.76 -12.65 3.32
N ASP A 118 -5.40 -11.62 2.54
CA ASP A 118 -4.85 -10.38 3.05
C ASP A 118 -5.85 -9.68 4.02
N PRO A 119 -5.44 -9.43 5.27
CA PRO A 119 -6.30 -8.74 6.23
C PRO A 119 -6.54 -7.26 5.92
N VAL A 120 -5.60 -6.57 5.26
CA VAL A 120 -5.75 -5.17 4.84
C VAL A 120 -6.97 -5.05 3.92
N MET A 121 -7.15 -6.02 3.02
CA MET A 121 -8.27 -6.08 2.08
C MET A 121 -9.63 -6.36 2.73
N GLY A 122 -9.69 -6.61 4.04
CA GLY A 122 -10.92 -6.95 4.75
C GLY A 122 -12.07 -5.98 4.50
N SER A 123 -11.78 -4.68 4.38
CA SER A 123 -12.79 -3.64 4.15
C SER A 123 -13.40 -3.69 2.74
N LEU A 124 -12.67 -4.22 1.74
CA LEU A 124 -13.11 -4.29 0.35
C LEU A 124 -13.97 -5.52 0.05
N ARG A 125 -13.91 -6.56 0.89
CA ARG A 125 -14.60 -7.86 0.65
C ARG A 125 -16.12 -7.73 0.50
N SER A 126 -16.71 -6.70 1.10
CA SER A 126 -18.14 -6.40 0.98
C SER A 126 -18.52 -5.68 -0.31
N SER A 127 -17.55 -5.09 -1.02
CA SER A 127 -17.78 -4.30 -2.23
C SER A 127 -18.11 -5.19 -3.44
N ALA A 128 -18.99 -4.70 -4.30
CA ALA A 128 -19.35 -5.40 -5.52
C ALA A 128 -18.17 -5.50 -6.50
N GLY A 129 -17.36 -4.43 -6.60
CA GLY A 129 -16.17 -4.40 -7.46
C GLY A 129 -15.13 -5.44 -7.06
N PHE A 130 -14.83 -5.56 -5.76
CA PHE A 130 -13.88 -6.57 -5.30
C PHE A 130 -14.35 -7.99 -5.62
N ARG A 131 -15.62 -8.30 -5.35
CA ARG A 131 -16.17 -9.64 -5.67
C ARG A 131 -16.12 -9.96 -7.16
N ASP A 132 -16.38 -8.98 -8.03
CA ASP A 132 -16.25 -9.18 -9.48
C ASP A 132 -14.80 -9.44 -9.89
N LEU A 133 -13.87 -8.67 -9.33
CA LEU A 133 -12.43 -8.86 -9.56
C LEU A 133 -11.98 -10.27 -9.14
N ILE A 134 -12.36 -10.74 -7.94
CA ILE A 134 -12.04 -12.10 -7.47
C ILE A 134 -12.53 -13.17 -8.45
N ARG A 135 -13.76 -13.02 -8.93
CA ARG A 135 -14.35 -13.93 -9.93
C ARG A 135 -13.56 -13.92 -11.24
N ARG A 136 -13.09 -12.75 -11.71
CA ARG A 136 -12.27 -12.59 -12.92
C ARG A 136 -10.84 -13.12 -12.77
N ILE A 137 -10.28 -13.11 -11.55
CA ILE A 137 -8.99 -13.75 -11.24
C ILE A 137 -9.16 -15.29 -11.23
N GLY A 138 -10.36 -15.78 -10.91
CA GLY A 138 -10.66 -17.21 -10.87
C GLY A 138 -10.42 -17.85 -9.50
N LEU A 139 -10.40 -17.04 -8.44
CA LEU A 139 -10.28 -17.55 -7.07
C LEU A 139 -11.67 -17.98 -6.52
N PRO A 140 -11.71 -18.86 -5.50
CA PRO A 140 -12.95 -19.24 -4.82
C PRO A 140 -13.68 -17.99 -4.28
N HIS A 141 -15.00 -17.93 -4.38
CA HIS A 141 -15.83 -16.77 -4.02
C HIS A 141 -17.02 -17.18 -3.17
#